data_AF-A0A645C4E3-F1
#
_entry.id   AF-A0A645C4E3-F1
#
_cell.length_a   1.000
_cell.length_b   1.000
_cell.length_c   1.000
_cell.angle_alpha   90.00
_cell.angle_beta   90.00
_cell.angle_gamma   90.00
#
_symmetry.space_group_name_H-M   'P 1'
#
loop_
_entity.id
_entity.type
_entity.pdbx_description
1 polymer ?
#
loop_
_entity_poly.entity_id
_entity_poly.type
_entity_poly.pdbx_seq_one_letter_code
_entity_poly.pdbx_strand_id
1 'polypeptide(L)' 'MFAHRSGEPGHAHMLRLLKGEPLLEMGLRLGEGSGAALAWPLLASACAFLREMASFESAGVDGSNAA' A
#
# COMPACT_ATOMS: atom_id res chain seq x y z
N MET A 1 4.11 6.09 7.07
CA MET A 1 3.81 4.90 6.25
C MET A 1 4.16 3.67 7.05
N PHE A 2 3.22 2.75 7.23
CA PHE A 2 3.44 1.50 7.98
C PHE A 2 3.38 0.34 6.99
N ALA A 3 4.43 -0.49 6.92
CA ALA A 3 4.52 -1.54 5.90
C ALA A 3 3.47 -2.64 6.11
N HIS A 4 3.36 -3.16 7.32
CA HIS A 4 2.37 -4.17 7.66
C HIS A 4 1.94 -4.04 9.12
N ARG A 5 0.78 -4.63 9.47
CA ARG A 5 0.47 -4.93 10.87
C ARG A 5 1.18 -6.23 11.27
N SER A 6 1.98 -6.16 12.33
CA SER A 6 2.57 -7.37 12.94
C SER A 6 1.47 -8.18 13.61
N GLY A 7 1.65 -9.50 13.64
CA GLY A 7 0.86 -10.41 14.47
C GLY A 7 1.10 -10.20 15.97
N GLU A 8 2.13 -9.43 16.35
CA GLU A 8 2.35 -9.01 17.74
C GLU A 8 1.23 -8.07 18.23
N PRO A 9 0.53 -8.39 19.34
CA PRO A 9 -0.62 -7.61 19.82
C PRO A 9 -0.30 -6.12 20.01
N GLY A 10 0.90 -5.80 20.50
CA GLY A 10 1.36 -4.43 20.75
C GLY A 10 1.39 -3.57 19.49
N HIS A 11 1.61 -4.15 18.31
CA HIS A 11 1.71 -3.37 17.08
C HIS A 11 0.36 -2.75 16.69
N ALA A 12 -0.76 -3.45 16.90
CA ALA A 12 -2.09 -2.90 16.65
C ALA A 12 -2.41 -1.71 17.59
N HIS A 13 -1.93 -1.75 18.83
CA HIS A 13 -2.03 -0.61 19.75
C HIS A 13 -1.18 0.57 19.29
N MET A 14 0.07 0.31 18.88
CA MET A 14 0.98 1.34 18.35
C MET A 14 0.39 2.05 17.12
N LEU A 15 -0.17 1.30 16.16
CA LEU A 15 -0.79 1.87 14.97
C LEU A 15 -1.96 2.81 15.33
N ARG A 16 -2.82 2.42 16.28
CA ARG A 16 -3.91 3.29 16.75
C ARG A 16 -3.41 4.59 17.36
N LEU A 17 -2.38 4.52 18.21
CA LEU A 17 -1.78 5.71 18.84
C LEU A 17 -1.17 6.66 17.79
N LEU A 18 -0.53 6.09 16.78
CA LEU A 18 0.10 6.86 15.69
C LEU A 18 -0.87 7.24 14.57
N LYS A 19 -2.16 6.89 14.70
CA LYS A 19 -3.18 7.04 13.63
C LYS A 19 -2.69 6.47 12.29
N GLY A 20 -1.98 5.35 12.37
CA GLY A 20 -1.35 4.67 11.25
C GLY A 20 -2.23 3.60 10.65
N GLU A 21 -2.36 3.61 9.33
CA GLU A 21 -2.90 2.50 8.56
C GLU A 21 -1.76 1.72 7.88
N PRO A 22 -1.66 0.39 8.09
CA PRO A 22 -0.63 -0.43 7.46
C PRO A 22 -1.02 -0.80 6.02
N LEU A 23 -0.02 -0.95 5.14
CA LEU A 23 -0.26 -1.38 3.76
C LEU A 23 -0.70 -2.86 3.66
N LEU A 24 -0.27 -3.70 4.62
CA LEU A 24 -0.49 -5.15 4.59
C LEU A 24 -0.96 -5.68 5.95
N GLU A 25 -1.89 -6.63 5.97
CA GLU A 25 -2.29 -7.38 7.17
C GLU A 25 -2.21 -8.90 6.90
N MET A 26 -1.06 -9.51 7.19
CA MET A 26 -0.79 -10.93 6.88
C MET A 26 -0.42 -11.78 8.11
N GLY A 27 -0.57 -11.23 9.32
CA GLY A 27 -0.23 -11.94 10.56
C GLY A 27 1.27 -12.23 10.74
N LEU A 28 2.16 -11.53 10.03
CA LEU A 28 3.61 -11.74 10.11
C LEU A 28 4.16 -11.34 11.48
N ARG A 29 5.14 -12.10 11.99
CA ARG A 29 5.81 -11.86 13.28
C ARG A 29 7.30 -12.21 13.27
N LEU A 30 7.89 -12.37 12.09
CA LEU A 30 9.31 -12.71 11.95
C LEU A 30 10.23 -11.53 12.34
N GLY A 31 9.85 -10.31 11.96
CA GLY A 31 10.72 -9.14 12.15
C GLY A 31 11.76 -9.01 11.04
N GLU A 32 12.95 -8.50 11.38
CA GLU A 32 14.12 -8.35 10.48
C GLU A 32 13.83 -7.56 9.18
N GLY A 33 12.79 -6.73 9.17
CA GLY A 33 12.39 -5.97 7.98
C GLY A 33 11.64 -6.79 6.93
N SER A 34 11.33 -8.07 7.18
CA SER A 34 10.57 -8.92 6.24
C SER A 34 9.25 -8.30 5.76
N GLY A 35 8.47 -7.70 6.67
CA GLY A 35 7.24 -6.98 6.31
C GLY A 35 7.47 -5.73 5.46
N ALA A 36 8.61 -5.04 5.65
CA ALA A 36 8.99 -3.90 4.82
C ALA A 36 9.44 -4.35 3.42
N ALA A 37 10.23 -5.42 3.34
CA ALA A 37 10.63 -6.03 2.07
C ALA A 37 9.43 -6.50 1.25
N LEU A 38 8.41 -7.08 1.90
CA LEU A 38 7.16 -7.49 1.24
C LEU A 38 6.30 -6.31 0.79
N ALA A 39 6.34 -5.17 1.47
CA ALA A 39 5.63 -3.97 1.06
C ALA A 39 6.33 -3.21 -0.09
N TRP A 40 7.64 -3.42 -0.28
CA TRP A 40 8.45 -2.68 -1.25
C TRP A 40 7.88 -2.65 -2.68
N PRO A 41 7.39 -3.77 -3.25
CA PRO A 41 6.80 -3.76 -4.59
C PRO A 41 5.59 -2.84 -4.70
N LEU A 42 4.78 -2.68 -3.65
CA LEU A 42 3.63 -1.78 -3.67
C LEU A 42 4.06 -0.31 -3.85
N LEU A 43 5.15 0.10 -3.21
CA LEU A 43 5.71 1.45 -3.35
C LEU A 43 6.25 1.66 -4.77
N ALA A 44 6.98 0.68 -5.29
CA ALA A 44 7.49 0.72 -6.66
C ALA A 44 6.34 0.82 -7.68
N SER A 45 5.29 0.02 -7.50
CA SER A 45 4.09 0.07 -8.34
C SER A 45 3.33 1.38 -8.22
N ALA A 46 3.20 1.97 -7.04
CA ALA A 46 2.56 3.28 -6.87
C ALA A 46 3.33 4.39 -7.62
N CYS A 47 4.65 4.36 -7.54
CA CYS A 47 5.49 5.29 -8.29
C CYS A 47 5.41 5.05 -9.81
N ALA A 48 5.38 3.79 -10.26
CA ALA A 48 5.21 3.45 -11.67
C ALA A 48 3.84 3.91 -12.18
N PHE A 49 2.78 3.64 -11.42
CA PHE A 49 1.42 4.08 -11.74
C PHE A 49 1.35 5.59 -12.00
N LEU A 50 1.93 6.40 -11.12
CA LEU A 50 1.93 7.86 -11.28
C LEU A 50 2.72 8.34 -12.51
N ARG A 51 3.76 7.62 -12.93
CA ARG A 51 4.61 8.03 -14.06
C ARG A 51 4.14 7.49 -15.40
N GLU A 52 3.59 6.29 -15.41
CA GLU A 52 3.45 5.47 -16.61
C GLU A 52 1.99 5.22 -16.99
N MET A 53 1.03 5.45 -16.09
CA MET A 53 -0.37 5.31 -16.44
C MET A 53 -0.80 6.45 -17.38
N ALA A 54 -1.41 6.08 -18.50
CA ALA A 54 -2.01 7.01 -19.43
C ALA A 54 -3.13 7.82 -18.75
N SER A 55 -3.29 9.09 -19.14
CA SER A 55 -4.47 9.87 -18.77
C SER A 55 -5.68 9.35 -19.56
N PHE A 56 -6.89 9.72 -19.14
CA PHE A 56 -8.10 9.37 -19.90
C PHE A 56 -8.03 9.87 -21.35
N GLU A 57 -7.52 11.09 -21.56
CA GLU A 57 -7.34 11.66 -22.88
C GLU A 57 -6.35 10.84 -23.74
N SER A 58 -5.16 10.52 -23.22
CA SER A 58 -4.16 9.76 -23.99
C SER A 58 -4.54 8.29 -24.16
N ALA A 59 -5.40 7.76 -23.30
CA ALA A 59 -5.98 6.43 -23.42
C ALA A 59 -7.22 6.38 -24.32
N GLY A 60 -7.72 7.52 -24.82
CA GLY A 60 -8.93 7.59 -25.66
C GLY A 60 -10.20 7.18 -24.92
N VAL A 61 -10.29 7.44 -23.62
CA VAL A 61 -11.47 7.15 -22.80
C VAL A 61 -12.38 8.38 -22.80
N ASP A 62 -13.43 8.34 -23.62
CA ASP A 62 -14.47 9.37 -23.64
C ASP A 62 -15.46 9.16 -22.49
N GLY A 63 -15.77 10.24 -21.75
CA GLY A 63 -16.65 10.23 -20.58
C GLY A 63 -18.13 9.93 -20.86
N SER A 64 -18.47 9.44 -22.05
CA SER A 64 -19.83 9.21 -22.54
C SER A 64 -20.40 7.83 -22.21
N ASN A 65 -19.65 6.95 -21.54
CA ASN A 65 -20.13 5.63 -21.13
C ASN A 65 -20.08 5.36 -19.61
N ALA A 66 -20.11 6.41 -18.79
CA ALA A 66 -20.43 6.28 -17.38
C ALA A 66 -21.96 6.18 -17.21
N ALA A 67 -22.49 4.98 -17.46
CA ALA A 67 -23.87 4.60 -17.09
C ALA A 67 -24.00 4.43 -15.58
#